data_AF-A0A2V7YCH9-F1
#
_entry.id   AF-A0A2V7YCH9-F1
#
_cell.length_a   1.000
_cell.length_b   1.000
_cell.length_c   1.000
_cell.angle_alpha   90.00
_cell.angle_beta   90.00
_cell.angle_gamma   90.00
#
_symmetry.space_group_name_H-M   'P 1'
#
loop_
_entity.id
_entity.type
_entity.pdbx_description
1 polymer ?
#
loop_
_entity_poly.entity_id
_entity_poly.type
_entity_poly.pdbx_seq_one_letter_code
_entity_poly.pdbx_strand_id
1 'polypeptide(L)'
;MAKIKRVGVLGCGLMGSGIAQVSAQAGFDTVVVEVGQKFLDKGLAGIDKSLGKFVEKGKLSAEDKKASLSRLHGSVSLNDLANCDIVIEAITENPQAKKETYTAIDSIVKKEAIFASNTSSLTITELSMATARPKQFVGLHFFNPVPLMKLVEVVRTILTSDETFTTAFEFAKSLGKDPVSCRDNSGFIVNRLLVPYLLDAIRAYEEGVGSIEDIDKAMQLGCGYPMGPFTLLDFVGLDTTYFITDVMFNEYREKRFASPALLRKMVLAGRFGRKSGGGFYDYAGEKPMAFDKKV
;
A
#
# COMPACT_ATOMS: atom_id res chain seq x y z
N MET A 1 0.74 -18.84 20.91
CA MET A 1 0.92 -17.82 19.85
C MET A 1 2.24 -18.07 19.16
N ALA A 2 2.21 -18.34 17.85
CA ALA A 2 3.41 -18.47 17.04
C ALA A 2 4.23 -17.15 17.10
N LYS A 3 5.51 -17.24 17.48
CA LYS A 3 6.39 -16.07 17.62
C LYS A 3 7.03 -15.76 16.27
N ILE A 4 6.63 -14.67 15.63
CA ILE A 4 7.31 -14.15 14.43
C ILE A 4 8.71 -13.68 14.81
N LYS A 5 9.71 -14.16 14.08
CA LYS A 5 11.12 -13.75 14.19
C LYS A 5 11.68 -13.36 12.83
N ARG A 6 11.27 -14.06 11.77
CA ARG A 6 11.73 -13.85 10.39
C ARG A 6 10.57 -13.48 9.47
N VAL A 7 10.71 -12.35 8.79
CA VAL A 7 9.71 -11.78 7.86
C VAL A 7 10.21 -11.96 6.44
N GLY A 8 9.36 -12.49 5.55
CA GLY A 8 9.57 -12.46 4.12
C GLY A 8 8.80 -11.30 3.50
N VAL A 9 9.40 -10.59 2.56
CA VAL A 9 8.74 -9.55 1.76
C VAL A 9 8.94 -9.87 0.28
N LEU A 10 7.84 -10.02 -0.45
CA LEU A 10 7.86 -10.24 -1.90
C LEU A 10 7.65 -8.90 -2.61
N GLY A 11 8.63 -8.50 -3.41
CA GLY A 11 8.71 -7.20 -4.06
C GLY A 11 9.45 -6.16 -3.21
N CYS A 12 10.32 -5.39 -3.86
CA CYS A 12 11.10 -4.31 -3.24
C CYS A 12 10.82 -2.96 -3.93
N GLY A 13 9.60 -2.80 -4.45
CA GLY A 13 9.05 -1.53 -4.93
C GLY A 13 8.68 -0.59 -3.77
N LEU A 14 7.89 0.45 -4.06
CA LEU A 14 7.53 1.51 -3.10
C LEU A 14 7.00 0.97 -1.76
N MET A 15 6.03 0.05 -1.81
CA MET A 15 5.43 -0.53 -0.61
C MET A 15 6.34 -1.58 0.03
N GLY A 16 6.85 -2.53 -0.76
CA GLY A 16 7.71 -3.61 -0.29
C GLY A 16 8.97 -3.12 0.41
N SER A 17 9.66 -2.12 -0.13
CA SER A 17 10.83 -1.53 0.53
C SER A 17 10.47 -0.89 1.87
N GLY A 18 9.31 -0.23 1.95
CA GLY A 18 8.83 0.37 3.18
C GLY A 18 8.46 -0.66 4.25
N ILE A 19 7.80 -1.76 3.85
CA ILE A 19 7.45 -2.89 4.72
C ILE A 19 8.71 -3.59 5.24
N ALA A 20 9.68 -3.84 4.35
CA ALA A 20 10.96 -4.43 4.73
C ALA A 20 11.73 -3.54 5.70
N GLN A 21 11.75 -2.23 5.45
CA GLN A 21 12.39 -1.26 6.34
C GLN A 21 11.79 -1.30 7.74
N VAL A 22 10.46 -1.17 7.88
CA VAL A 22 9.83 -1.14 9.22
C VAL A 22 9.99 -2.46 9.97
N SER A 23 10.01 -3.59 9.25
CA SER A 23 10.27 -4.92 9.82
C SER A 23 11.69 -5.03 10.39
N ALA A 24 12.69 -4.62 9.62
CA ALA A 24 14.08 -4.65 10.06
C ALA A 24 14.38 -3.66 11.20
N GLN A 25 13.76 -2.48 11.18
CA GLN A 25 13.85 -1.50 12.27
C GLN A 25 13.22 -2.00 13.57
N ALA A 26 12.13 -2.77 13.47
CA ALA A 26 11.48 -3.39 14.64
C ALA A 26 12.24 -4.62 15.19
N GLY A 27 13.35 -5.01 14.56
CA GLY A 27 14.23 -6.07 15.04
C GLY A 27 14.02 -7.45 14.42
N PHE A 28 13.20 -7.55 13.36
CA PHE A 28 12.96 -8.82 12.66
C PHE A 28 14.02 -9.06 11.58
N ASP A 29 14.50 -10.31 11.49
CA ASP A 29 15.29 -10.74 10.34
C ASP A 29 14.38 -10.73 9.10
N THR A 30 14.74 -9.97 8.08
CA THR A 30 13.84 -9.65 6.98
C THR A 30 14.47 -10.08 5.65
N VAL A 31 13.86 -11.07 5.01
CA VAL A 31 14.23 -11.53 3.66
C VAL A 31 13.39 -10.78 2.65
N VAL A 32 14.05 -10.11 1.70
CA VAL A 32 13.38 -9.40 0.60
C VAL A 32 13.65 -10.14 -0.69
N VAL A 33 12.60 -10.65 -1.33
CA VAL A 33 12.71 -11.34 -2.62
C VAL A 33 12.21 -10.47 -3.75
N GLU A 34 12.99 -10.39 -4.82
CA GLU A 34 12.65 -9.69 -6.06
C GLU A 34 12.87 -10.59 -7.28
N VAL A 35 12.17 -10.28 -8.38
CA VAL A 35 12.26 -11.08 -9.62
C VAL A 35 13.58 -10.92 -10.37
N GLY A 36 14.41 -9.94 -9.97
CA GLY A 36 15.72 -9.73 -10.57
C GLY A 36 16.62 -8.80 -9.76
N GLN A 37 17.92 -9.06 -9.85
CA GLN A 37 18.95 -8.39 -9.03
C GLN A 37 18.89 -6.86 -9.16
N LYS A 38 18.66 -6.34 -10.37
CA LYS A 38 18.52 -4.90 -10.63
C LYS A 38 17.41 -4.24 -9.79
N PHE A 39 16.28 -4.91 -9.62
CA PHE A 39 15.14 -4.38 -8.85
C PHE A 39 15.42 -4.49 -7.35
N LEU A 40 16.02 -5.61 -6.94
CA LEU A 40 16.45 -5.84 -5.56
C LEU A 40 17.42 -4.75 -5.08
N ASP A 41 18.51 -4.52 -5.84
CA ASP A 41 19.54 -3.54 -5.49
C ASP A 41 18.94 -2.13 -5.40
N LYS A 42 18.08 -1.77 -6.35
CA LYS A 42 17.39 -0.47 -6.36
C LYS A 42 16.53 -0.29 -5.10
N GLY A 43 15.76 -1.32 -4.73
CA GLY A 43 14.89 -1.29 -3.57
C GLY A 43 15.66 -1.21 -2.26
N LEU A 44 16.71 -2.04 -2.09
CA LEU A 44 17.58 -2.01 -0.91
C LEU A 44 18.34 -0.69 -0.76
N ALA A 45 18.84 -0.12 -1.86
CA ALA A 45 19.43 1.23 -1.86
C ALA A 45 18.39 2.31 -1.48
N GLY A 46 17.13 2.12 -1.87
CA GLY A 46 16.01 2.95 -1.43
C GLY A 46 15.80 2.92 0.09
N ILE A 47 15.91 1.73 0.70
CA ILE A 47 15.83 1.56 2.16
C ILE A 47 17.00 2.26 2.86
N ASP A 48 18.24 2.05 2.40
CA ASP A 48 19.41 2.71 2.98
C ASP A 48 19.32 4.24 2.92
N LYS A 49 18.88 4.77 1.77
CA LYS A 49 18.63 6.21 1.59
C LYS A 49 17.53 6.72 2.51
N SER A 50 16.45 5.97 2.66
CA SER A 50 15.34 6.31 3.57
C SER A 50 15.83 6.38 5.01
N LEU A 51 16.50 5.34 5.50
CA LEU A 51 17.10 5.31 6.84
C LEU A 51 18.11 6.45 7.05
N GLY A 52 18.93 6.76 6.05
CA GLY A 52 19.83 7.91 6.05
C GLY A 52 19.11 9.23 6.33
N LYS A 53 17.97 9.48 5.67
CA LYS A 53 17.14 10.66 5.93
C LYS A 53 16.54 10.70 7.34
N PHE A 54 16.26 9.55 7.95
CA PHE A 54 15.81 9.51 9.35
C PHE A 54 16.96 9.87 10.31
N VAL A 55 18.19 9.44 10.02
CA VAL A 55 19.40 9.84 10.77
C VAL A 55 19.66 11.34 10.64
N GLU A 56 19.66 11.88 9.42
CA GLU A 56 19.83 13.32 9.18
C GLU A 56 18.80 14.19 9.93
N LYS A 57 17.57 13.69 10.10
CA LYS A 57 16.49 14.36 10.83
C LYS A 57 16.50 14.10 12.34
N GLY A 58 17.50 13.39 12.87
CA GLY A 58 17.61 13.05 14.29
C GLY A 58 16.51 12.10 14.78
N LYS A 59 15.85 11.37 13.88
CA LYS A 59 14.76 10.42 14.21
C LYS A 59 15.24 8.99 14.39
N LEU A 60 16.50 8.71 14.07
CA LEU A 60 17.15 7.39 14.17
C LEU A 60 18.65 7.59 14.43
N SER A 61 19.28 6.76 15.25
CA SER A 61 20.74 6.80 15.43
C SER A 61 21.47 6.12 14.25
N ALA A 62 22.78 6.39 14.10
CA ALA A 62 23.59 5.73 13.08
C ALA A 62 23.75 4.22 13.38
N GLU A 63 23.81 3.89 14.67
CA GLU A 63 23.88 2.53 15.20
C GLU A 63 22.60 1.76 14.88
N ASP A 64 21.43 2.36 15.10
CA ASP A 64 20.13 1.74 14.79
C ASP A 64 19.93 1.59 13.28
N LYS A 65 20.41 2.55 12.48
CA LYS A 65 20.45 2.40 11.01
C LYS A 65 21.28 1.17 10.63
N LYS A 66 22.50 1.04 11.16
CA LYS A 66 23.39 -0.10 10.86
C LYS A 66 22.75 -1.43 11.31
N ALA A 67 22.16 -1.47 12.49
CA ALA A 67 21.47 -2.65 13.02
C ALA A 67 20.27 -3.05 12.14
N SER A 68 19.50 -2.08 11.67
CA SER A 68 18.38 -2.33 10.74
C SER A 68 18.87 -2.92 9.43
N LEU A 69 19.93 -2.33 8.84
CA LEU A 69 20.51 -2.85 7.60
C LEU A 69 21.08 -4.25 7.74
N SER A 70 21.67 -4.60 8.90
CA SER A 70 22.21 -5.96 9.10
C SER A 70 21.16 -7.07 9.16
N ARG A 71 19.88 -6.72 9.37
CA ARG A 71 18.75 -7.65 9.36
C ARG A 71 18.10 -7.79 7.99
N LEU A 72 18.52 -7.03 6.99
CA LEU A 72 17.98 -7.10 5.63
C LEU A 72 18.80 -8.08 4.80
N HIS A 73 18.11 -9.08 4.24
CA HIS A 73 18.69 -10.10 3.39
C HIS A 73 17.99 -10.10 2.05
N GLY A 74 18.64 -9.57 1.02
CA GLY A 74 18.11 -9.58 -0.35
C GLY A 74 18.31 -10.95 -1.01
N SER A 75 17.33 -11.38 -1.79
CA SER A 75 17.42 -12.58 -2.63
C SER A 75 16.61 -12.45 -3.93
N VAL A 76 16.97 -13.25 -4.92
CA VAL A 76 16.21 -13.48 -6.16
C VAL A 76 15.60 -14.89 -6.22
N SER A 77 15.69 -15.65 -5.12
CA SER A 77 15.20 -17.02 -5.01
C SER A 77 14.07 -17.09 -3.99
N LEU A 78 12.92 -17.62 -4.42
CA LEU A 78 11.79 -17.88 -3.51
C LEU A 78 12.15 -18.88 -2.41
N ASN A 79 13.14 -19.76 -2.62
CA ASN A 79 13.58 -20.75 -1.63
C ASN A 79 14.11 -20.11 -0.33
N ASP A 80 14.60 -18.87 -0.39
CA ASP A 80 15.12 -18.17 0.79
C ASP A 80 14.00 -17.72 1.76
N LEU A 81 12.74 -17.89 1.36
CA LEU A 81 11.57 -17.68 2.20
C LEU A 81 11.24 -18.89 3.09
N ALA A 82 11.85 -20.06 2.88
CA ALA A 82 11.46 -21.33 3.51
C ALA A 82 11.28 -21.25 5.04
N ASN A 83 12.14 -20.47 5.71
CA ASN A 83 12.18 -20.33 7.16
C ASN A 83 11.40 -19.12 7.71
N CYS A 84 10.77 -18.31 6.87
CA CYS A 84 10.02 -17.12 7.31
C CYS A 84 8.77 -17.53 8.11
N ASP A 85 8.45 -16.78 9.17
CA ASP A 85 7.25 -16.97 9.99
C ASP A 85 6.03 -16.28 9.40
N ILE A 86 6.26 -15.18 8.66
CA ILE A 86 5.25 -14.45 7.91
C ILE A 86 5.85 -14.01 6.57
N VAL A 87 5.08 -14.12 5.49
CA VAL A 87 5.47 -13.61 4.17
C VAL A 87 4.45 -12.59 3.68
N ILE A 88 4.91 -11.36 3.44
CA ILE A 88 4.09 -10.21 3.06
C ILE A 88 4.33 -9.91 1.57
N GLU A 89 3.27 -10.02 0.77
CA GLU A 89 3.32 -9.75 -0.66
C GLU A 89 2.99 -8.29 -0.96
N ALA A 90 3.89 -7.62 -1.69
CA ALA A 90 3.77 -6.23 -2.14
C ALA A 90 4.32 -6.04 -3.58
N ILE A 91 4.03 -6.99 -4.47
CA ILE A 91 4.29 -6.94 -5.91
C ILE A 91 3.21 -6.13 -6.63
N THR A 92 3.32 -6.05 -7.96
CA THR A 92 2.31 -5.41 -8.83
C THR A 92 0.88 -5.85 -8.51
N GLU A 93 -0.06 -4.92 -8.59
CA GLU A 93 -1.48 -5.12 -8.29
C GLU A 93 -2.21 -5.88 -9.41
N ASN A 94 -1.74 -7.10 -9.70
CA ASN A 94 -2.29 -8.01 -10.68
C ASN A 94 -2.75 -9.31 -9.98
N PRO A 95 -4.04 -9.67 -10.05
CA PRO A 95 -4.56 -10.84 -9.34
C PRO A 95 -3.87 -12.15 -9.74
N GLN A 96 -3.59 -12.34 -11.03
CA GLN A 96 -2.97 -13.56 -11.54
C GLN A 96 -1.53 -13.70 -11.03
N ALA A 97 -0.73 -12.64 -11.14
CA ALA A 97 0.65 -12.65 -10.65
C ALA A 97 0.74 -12.91 -9.15
N LYS A 98 -0.18 -12.36 -8.35
CA LYS A 98 -0.23 -12.61 -6.90
C LYS A 98 -0.60 -14.06 -6.58
N LYS A 99 -1.62 -14.62 -7.25
CA LYS A 99 -2.00 -16.03 -7.09
C LYS A 99 -0.86 -16.97 -7.46
N GLU A 100 -0.22 -16.76 -8.60
CA GLU A 100 0.95 -17.55 -9.04
C GLU A 100 2.09 -17.49 -8.03
N THR A 101 2.36 -16.30 -7.48
CA THR A 101 3.38 -16.11 -6.44
C THR A 101 3.04 -16.92 -5.19
N TYR A 102 1.80 -16.87 -4.71
CA TYR A 102 1.39 -17.63 -3.54
C TYR A 102 1.39 -19.14 -3.77
N THR A 103 0.93 -19.60 -4.93
CA THR A 103 1.01 -21.01 -5.32
C THR A 103 2.47 -21.49 -5.33
N ALA A 104 3.40 -20.69 -5.87
CA ALA A 104 4.81 -21.05 -5.93
C ALA A 104 5.47 -21.17 -4.55
N ILE A 105 5.11 -20.31 -3.59
CA ILE A 105 5.73 -20.31 -2.25
C ILE A 105 5.04 -21.24 -1.26
N ASP A 106 3.83 -21.72 -1.54
CA ASP A 106 3.04 -22.54 -0.59
C ASP A 106 3.73 -23.85 -0.23
N SER A 107 4.47 -24.48 -1.15
CA SER A 107 5.28 -25.66 -0.86
C SER A 107 6.67 -25.36 -0.31
N ILE A 108 7.14 -24.12 -0.46
CA ILE A 108 8.49 -23.69 -0.06
C ILE A 108 8.51 -23.24 1.40
N VAL A 109 7.54 -22.42 1.78
CA VAL A 109 7.47 -21.82 3.12
C VAL A 109 6.90 -22.82 4.12
N LYS A 110 7.55 -22.92 5.29
CA LYS A 110 7.15 -23.82 6.37
C LYS A 110 5.66 -23.76 6.68
N LYS A 111 5.08 -24.91 7.06
CA LYS A 111 3.62 -25.10 7.13
C LYS A 111 2.92 -24.17 8.11
N GLU A 112 3.61 -23.73 9.15
CA GLU A 112 3.09 -22.89 10.23
C GLU A 112 3.13 -21.40 9.89
N ALA A 113 3.79 -21.00 8.80
CA ALA A 113 3.92 -19.60 8.43
C ALA A 113 2.59 -18.95 8.01
N ILE A 114 2.49 -17.65 8.24
CA ILE A 114 1.37 -16.81 7.82
C ILE A 114 1.67 -16.20 6.44
N PHE A 115 0.69 -16.21 5.56
CA PHE A 115 0.72 -15.45 4.32
C PHE A 115 -0.11 -14.18 4.45
N ALA A 116 0.46 -13.05 4.02
CA ALA A 116 -0.21 -11.76 4.08
C ALA A 116 -0.04 -11.01 2.76
N SER A 117 -1.11 -10.38 2.24
CA SER A 117 -1.00 -9.49 1.07
C SER A 117 -1.23 -8.03 1.49
N ASN A 118 -0.44 -7.12 0.92
CA ASN A 118 -0.58 -5.67 1.07
C ASN A 118 -1.57 -5.06 0.06
N THR A 119 -2.25 -5.85 -0.77
CA THR A 119 -3.21 -5.35 -1.77
C THR A 119 -4.16 -4.30 -1.17
N SER A 120 -4.49 -3.27 -1.95
CA SER A 120 -5.35 -2.16 -1.52
C SER A 120 -6.82 -2.33 -1.95
N SER A 121 -7.11 -3.32 -2.80
CA SER A 121 -8.41 -3.43 -3.47
C SER A 121 -8.85 -4.85 -3.80
N LEU A 122 -7.93 -5.82 -3.92
CA LEU A 122 -8.26 -7.19 -4.26
C LEU A 122 -8.80 -7.95 -3.05
N THR A 123 -9.67 -8.92 -3.31
CA THR A 123 -10.27 -9.77 -2.28
C THR A 123 -9.22 -10.73 -1.72
N ILE A 124 -8.98 -10.68 -0.41
CA ILE A 124 -8.01 -11.53 0.29
C ILE A 124 -8.43 -13.01 0.22
N THR A 125 -9.73 -13.29 0.24
CA THR A 125 -10.29 -14.63 0.06
C THR A 125 -9.92 -15.20 -1.30
N GLU A 126 -9.93 -14.39 -2.36
CA GLU A 126 -9.56 -14.85 -3.70
C GLU A 126 -8.08 -15.24 -3.79
N LEU A 127 -7.21 -14.49 -3.12
CA LEU A 127 -5.77 -14.79 -3.05
C LEU A 127 -5.49 -16.01 -2.16
N SER A 128 -6.17 -16.14 -1.02
CA SER A 128 -5.93 -17.23 -0.07
C SER A 128 -6.25 -18.61 -0.65
N MET A 129 -7.22 -18.68 -1.56
CA MET A 129 -7.60 -19.91 -2.26
C MET A 129 -6.58 -20.39 -3.29
N ALA A 130 -5.54 -19.61 -3.60
CA ALA A 130 -4.39 -20.06 -4.38
C ALA A 130 -3.40 -20.93 -3.58
N THR A 131 -3.70 -21.18 -2.29
CA THR A 131 -2.86 -21.93 -1.35
C THR A 131 -3.64 -23.06 -0.68
N ALA A 132 -2.93 -24.04 -0.13
CA ALA A 132 -3.50 -25.12 0.67
C ALA A 132 -3.82 -24.70 2.13
N ARG A 133 -3.53 -23.44 2.52
CA ARG A 133 -3.61 -22.96 3.91
C ARG A 133 -4.41 -21.66 4.09
N PRO A 134 -5.65 -21.56 3.60
CA PRO A 134 -6.45 -20.33 3.67
C PRO A 134 -6.70 -19.84 5.12
N LYS A 135 -6.64 -20.73 6.12
CA LYS A 135 -6.73 -20.37 7.54
C LYS A 135 -5.54 -19.55 8.06
N GLN A 136 -4.40 -19.61 7.36
CA GLN A 136 -3.14 -18.92 7.67
C GLN A 136 -2.88 -17.76 6.71
N PHE A 137 -3.94 -17.24 6.07
CA PHE A 137 -3.86 -16.13 5.14
C PHE A 137 -4.60 -14.90 5.71
N VAL A 138 -4.03 -13.72 5.57
CA VAL A 138 -4.56 -12.44 6.08
C VAL A 138 -4.27 -11.30 5.09
N GLY A 139 -4.96 -10.18 5.18
CA GLY A 139 -4.49 -8.93 4.56
C GLY A 139 -3.72 -8.08 5.57
N LEU A 140 -2.63 -7.47 5.14
CA LEU A 140 -1.87 -6.48 5.90
C LEU A 140 -1.65 -5.25 5.02
N HIS A 141 -2.65 -4.37 4.97
CA HIS A 141 -2.62 -3.20 4.11
C HIS A 141 -1.96 -2.02 4.83
N PHE A 142 -0.72 -1.72 4.41
CA PHE A 142 0.07 -0.59 4.85
C PHE A 142 -0.23 0.65 3.99
N PHE A 143 0.05 1.84 4.53
CA PHE A 143 -0.19 3.11 3.83
C PHE A 143 1.12 3.78 3.45
N ASN A 144 1.19 4.31 2.23
CA ASN A 144 2.37 5.02 1.74
C ASN A 144 2.45 6.45 2.34
N PRO A 145 3.63 6.93 2.80
CA PRO A 145 4.90 6.20 2.98
C PRO A 145 4.91 5.32 4.22
N VAL A 146 5.19 4.02 4.05
CA VAL A 146 5.08 3.00 5.11
C VAL A 146 5.87 3.32 6.39
N PRO A 147 7.11 3.85 6.35
CA PRO A 147 7.83 4.21 7.57
C PRO A 147 7.20 5.37 8.37
N LEU A 148 6.39 6.21 7.74
CA LEU A 148 5.79 7.39 8.37
C LEU A 148 4.33 7.16 8.78
N MET A 149 3.58 6.40 7.98
CA MET A 149 2.17 6.12 8.26
C MET A 149 2.04 5.14 9.42
N LYS A 150 1.16 5.45 10.38
CA LYS A 150 0.94 4.66 11.59
C LYS A 150 -0.05 3.52 11.39
N LEU A 151 -1.00 3.68 10.47
CA LEU A 151 -2.10 2.74 10.29
C LEU A 151 -1.67 1.50 9.51
N VAL A 152 -2.23 0.34 9.90
CA VAL A 152 -2.29 -0.88 9.08
C VAL A 152 -3.70 -1.44 9.19
N GLU A 153 -4.32 -1.78 8.08
CA GLU A 153 -5.57 -2.53 8.08
C GLU A 153 -5.26 -4.03 8.10
N VAL A 154 -5.70 -4.73 9.15
CA VAL A 154 -5.55 -6.18 9.30
C VAL A 154 -6.84 -6.84 8.84
N VAL A 155 -6.79 -7.45 7.66
CA VAL A 155 -7.97 -7.91 6.93
C VAL A 155 -8.21 -9.39 7.19
N ARG A 156 -9.36 -9.70 7.78
CA ARG A 156 -9.79 -11.08 8.05
C ARG A 156 -10.75 -11.56 6.96
N THR A 157 -10.43 -12.70 6.34
CA THR A 157 -11.37 -13.44 5.48
C THR A 157 -12.37 -14.24 6.31
N ILE A 158 -13.36 -14.86 5.67
CA ILE A 158 -14.24 -15.83 6.32
C ILE A 158 -13.51 -17.12 6.78
N LEU A 159 -12.31 -17.39 6.25
CA LEU A 159 -11.52 -18.59 6.54
C LEU A 159 -10.35 -18.34 7.50
N THR A 160 -9.88 -17.09 7.62
CA THR A 160 -8.72 -16.73 8.44
C THR A 160 -8.97 -17.11 9.89
N SER A 161 -8.08 -17.91 10.48
CA SER A 161 -8.18 -18.36 11.87
C SER A 161 -7.98 -17.21 12.86
N ASP A 162 -8.57 -17.32 14.05
CA ASP A 162 -8.37 -16.35 15.14
C ASP A 162 -6.90 -16.24 15.57
N GLU A 163 -6.16 -17.35 15.53
CA GLU A 163 -4.73 -17.34 15.82
C GLU A 163 -3.96 -16.55 14.77
N THR A 164 -4.22 -16.78 13.48
CA THR A 164 -3.55 -16.03 12.39
C THR A 164 -3.85 -14.55 12.48
N PHE A 165 -5.12 -14.19 12.71
CA PHE A 165 -5.52 -12.81 12.87
C PHE A 165 -4.82 -12.15 14.06
N THR A 166 -4.85 -12.79 15.23
CA THR A 166 -4.25 -12.24 16.45
C THR A 166 -2.73 -12.08 16.28
N THR A 167 -2.04 -13.07 15.73
CA THR A 167 -0.60 -12.99 15.45
C THR A 167 -0.26 -11.87 14.47
N ALA A 168 -1.04 -11.71 13.39
CA ALA A 168 -0.83 -10.64 12.41
C ALA A 168 -1.11 -9.24 13.00
N PHE A 169 -2.13 -9.13 13.86
CA PHE A 169 -2.46 -7.88 14.56
C PHE A 169 -1.35 -7.46 15.53
N GLU A 170 -0.85 -8.39 16.34
CA GLU A 170 0.28 -8.13 17.25
C GLU A 170 1.58 -7.89 16.50
N PHE A 171 1.78 -8.56 15.36
CA PHE A 171 2.90 -8.25 14.46
C PHE A 171 2.83 -6.80 13.98
N ALA A 172 1.69 -6.33 13.47
CA ALA A 172 1.54 -4.94 13.05
C ALA A 172 1.85 -3.95 14.20
N LYS A 173 1.37 -4.21 15.41
CA LYS A 173 1.73 -3.40 16.60
C LYS A 173 3.23 -3.39 16.87
N SER A 174 3.90 -4.54 16.77
CA SER A 174 5.33 -4.66 17.00
C SER A 174 6.19 -3.83 16.01
N LEU A 175 5.63 -3.48 14.85
CA LEU A 175 6.23 -2.56 13.88
C LEU A 175 6.06 -1.07 14.25
N GLY A 176 5.51 -0.77 15.43
CA GLY A 176 5.15 0.59 15.86
C GLY A 176 3.94 1.15 15.12
N LYS A 177 3.07 0.27 14.60
CA LYS A 177 1.82 0.64 13.92
C LYS A 177 0.64 0.57 14.88
N ASP A 178 -0.44 1.21 14.48
CA ASP A 178 -1.74 1.20 15.14
C ASP A 178 -2.73 0.44 14.23
N PRO A 179 -2.81 -0.89 14.35
CA PRO A 179 -3.62 -1.69 13.44
C PRO A 179 -5.11 -1.58 13.74
N VAL A 180 -5.92 -1.64 12.67
CA VAL A 180 -7.38 -1.73 12.77
C VAL A 180 -7.88 -3.05 12.17
N SER A 181 -8.93 -3.61 12.78
CA SER A 181 -9.56 -4.84 12.30
C SER A 181 -10.52 -4.52 11.17
N CYS A 182 -10.37 -5.19 10.03
CA CYS A 182 -11.27 -5.06 8.90
C CYS A 182 -11.70 -6.42 8.34
N ARG A 183 -12.87 -6.44 7.70
CA ARG A 183 -13.33 -7.61 6.95
C ARG A 183 -12.82 -7.54 5.53
N ASP A 184 -12.77 -8.70 4.89
CA ASP A 184 -12.40 -8.82 3.48
C ASP A 184 -13.51 -8.30 2.56
N ASN A 185 -13.49 -6.99 2.33
CA ASN A 185 -14.34 -6.28 1.38
C ASN A 185 -13.46 -5.34 0.55
N SER A 186 -13.74 -5.16 -0.74
CA SER A 186 -12.90 -4.30 -1.58
C SER A 186 -12.79 -2.87 -1.03
N GLY A 187 -11.56 -2.39 -0.89
CA GLY A 187 -11.22 -1.09 -0.30
C GLY A 187 -11.24 -1.03 1.23
N PHE A 188 -11.47 -2.16 1.92
CA PHE A 188 -11.42 -2.30 3.39
C PHE A 188 -12.20 -1.19 4.13
N ILE A 189 -11.56 -0.44 5.02
CA ILE A 189 -12.19 0.69 5.72
C ILE A 189 -11.80 1.99 5.01
N VAL A 190 -10.51 2.26 4.88
CA VAL A 190 -10.02 3.57 4.43
C VAL A 190 -10.42 3.86 3.00
N ASN A 191 -10.12 2.98 2.05
CA ASN A 191 -10.47 3.24 0.63
C ASN A 191 -11.98 3.18 0.40
N ARG A 192 -12.71 2.35 1.15
CA ARG A 192 -14.18 2.30 1.10
C ARG A 192 -14.84 3.64 1.44
N LEU A 193 -14.23 4.44 2.32
CA LEU A 193 -14.71 5.77 2.71
C LEU A 193 -14.05 6.89 1.90
N LEU A 194 -12.75 6.79 1.66
CA LEU A 194 -11.94 7.82 1.03
C LEU A 194 -12.26 7.95 -0.46
N VAL A 195 -12.38 6.83 -1.19
CA VAL A 195 -12.55 6.87 -2.65
C VAL A 195 -13.84 7.58 -3.06
N PRO A 196 -15.03 7.27 -2.48
CA PRO A 196 -16.24 8.03 -2.78
C PRO A 196 -16.11 9.52 -2.53
N TYR A 197 -15.48 9.93 -1.41
CA TYR A 197 -15.23 11.33 -1.11
C TYR A 197 -14.40 12.01 -2.21
N LEU A 198 -13.33 11.37 -2.67
CA LEU A 198 -12.52 11.90 -3.77
C LEU A 198 -13.31 11.99 -5.07
N LEU A 199 -14.14 10.98 -5.37
CA LEU A 199 -14.98 11.00 -6.56
C LEU A 199 -16.07 12.09 -6.50
N ASP A 200 -16.64 12.34 -5.33
CA ASP A 200 -17.62 13.41 -5.12
C ASP A 200 -16.99 14.79 -5.30
N ALA A 201 -15.72 14.98 -4.90
CA ALA A 201 -14.99 16.22 -5.20
C ALA A 201 -14.84 16.45 -6.71
N ILE A 202 -14.48 15.40 -7.47
CA ILE A 202 -14.38 15.48 -8.94
C ILE A 202 -15.73 15.81 -9.58
N ARG A 203 -16.82 15.19 -9.12
CA ARG A 203 -18.18 15.47 -9.62
C ARG A 203 -18.62 16.89 -9.29
N ALA A 204 -18.36 17.36 -8.07
CA ALA A 204 -18.68 18.73 -7.66
C ALA A 204 -17.94 19.76 -8.54
N TYR A 205 -16.69 19.47 -8.93
CA TYR A 205 -15.97 20.30 -9.90
C TYR A 205 -16.59 20.22 -11.31
N GLU A 206 -16.94 19.03 -11.81
CA GLU A 206 -17.64 18.87 -13.10
C GLU A 206 -18.99 19.62 -13.15
N GLU A 207 -19.67 19.72 -12.00
CA GLU A 207 -20.95 20.41 -11.83
C GLU A 207 -20.81 21.92 -11.55
N GLY A 208 -19.58 22.44 -11.45
CA GLY A 208 -19.31 23.86 -11.27
C GLY A 208 -19.56 24.39 -9.85
N VAL A 209 -19.51 23.53 -8.83
CA VAL A 209 -19.70 23.91 -7.41
C VAL A 209 -18.60 24.87 -6.93
N GLY A 210 -17.39 24.74 -7.45
CA GLY A 210 -16.26 25.59 -7.13
C GLY A 210 -15.01 25.27 -7.95
N SER A 211 -14.00 26.13 -7.87
CA SER A 211 -12.69 25.88 -8.49
C SER A 211 -11.97 24.74 -7.76
N ILE A 212 -10.97 24.13 -8.42
CA ILE A 212 -10.09 23.11 -7.80
C ILE A 212 -9.48 23.64 -6.50
N GLU A 213 -8.98 24.89 -6.52
CA GLU A 213 -8.33 25.52 -5.37
C GLU A 213 -9.30 25.82 -4.23
N ASP A 214 -10.51 26.31 -4.54
CA ASP A 214 -11.51 26.61 -3.52
C ASP A 214 -12.08 25.35 -2.88
N ILE A 215 -12.29 24.28 -3.65
CA ILE A 215 -12.71 22.98 -3.11
C ILE A 215 -11.62 22.42 -2.18
N ASP A 216 -10.35 22.44 -2.61
CA ASP A 216 -9.23 21.99 -1.77
C ASP A 216 -9.14 22.80 -0.48
N LYS A 217 -9.22 24.12 -0.58
CA LYS A 217 -9.18 25.03 0.57
C LYS A 217 -10.38 24.84 1.51
N ALA A 218 -11.59 24.66 0.97
CA ALA A 218 -12.79 24.42 1.75
C ALA A 218 -12.68 23.12 2.55
N MET A 219 -12.20 22.04 1.93
CA MET A 219 -12.04 20.75 2.61
C MET A 219 -10.91 20.78 3.66
N GLN A 220 -9.86 21.56 3.42
CA GLN A 220 -8.79 21.76 4.39
C GLN A 220 -9.24 22.60 5.60
N LEU A 221 -9.76 23.80 5.37
CA LEU A 221 -10.07 24.74 6.44
C LEU A 221 -11.43 24.47 7.10
N GLY A 222 -12.40 23.96 6.36
CA GLY A 222 -13.75 23.68 6.83
C GLY A 222 -13.89 22.30 7.47
N CYS A 223 -13.29 21.26 6.88
CA CYS A 223 -13.38 19.88 7.39
C CYS A 223 -12.11 19.41 8.12
N GLY A 224 -11.07 20.24 8.17
CA GLY A 224 -9.83 19.96 8.91
C GLY A 224 -8.93 18.93 8.24
N TYR A 225 -9.12 18.63 6.95
CA TYR A 225 -8.23 17.70 6.24
C TYR A 225 -6.83 18.32 6.07
N PRO A 226 -5.74 17.53 6.23
CA PRO A 226 -4.39 18.04 6.03
C PRO A 226 -4.10 18.37 4.55
N MET A 227 -4.88 17.80 3.63
CA MET A 227 -4.72 17.94 2.20
C MET A 227 -6.11 17.99 1.55
N GLY A 228 -6.31 18.91 0.60
CA GLY A 228 -7.53 18.95 -0.19
C GLY A 228 -7.65 17.72 -1.10
N PRO A 229 -8.88 17.36 -1.54
CA PRO A 229 -9.12 16.15 -2.31
C PRO A 229 -8.35 16.10 -3.64
N PHE A 230 -8.19 17.22 -4.36
CA PHE A 230 -7.48 17.25 -5.63
C PHE A 230 -5.97 17.15 -5.44
N THR A 231 -5.41 17.84 -4.45
CA THR A 231 -4.00 17.67 -4.07
C THR A 231 -3.73 16.23 -3.65
N LEU A 232 -4.67 15.59 -2.93
CA LEU A 232 -4.56 14.20 -2.51
C LEU A 232 -4.67 13.22 -3.68
N LEU A 233 -5.60 13.45 -4.61
CA LEU A 233 -5.74 12.69 -5.86
C LEU A 233 -4.43 12.70 -6.66
N ASP A 234 -3.80 13.87 -6.81
CA ASP A 234 -2.53 13.99 -7.52
C ASP A 234 -1.34 13.37 -6.77
N PHE A 235 -1.41 13.32 -5.43
CA PHE A 235 -0.40 12.68 -4.60
C PHE A 235 -0.49 11.15 -4.66
N VAL A 236 -1.70 10.59 -4.61
CA VAL A 236 -1.98 9.15 -4.76
C VAL A 236 -1.70 8.69 -6.19
N GLY A 237 -2.08 9.52 -7.16
CA GLY A 237 -1.99 9.27 -8.58
C GLY A 237 -3.33 8.89 -9.19
N LEU A 238 -3.71 9.60 -10.26
CA LEU A 238 -5.05 9.48 -10.86
C LEU A 238 -5.31 8.11 -11.50
N ASP A 239 -4.28 7.48 -12.06
CA ASP A 239 -4.32 6.12 -12.58
C ASP A 239 -4.53 5.08 -11.48
N THR A 240 -3.87 5.25 -10.32
CA THR A 240 -4.08 4.40 -9.14
C THR A 240 -5.52 4.54 -8.65
N THR A 241 -6.02 5.77 -8.50
CA THR A 241 -7.41 6.01 -8.08
C THR A 241 -8.39 5.42 -9.08
N TYR A 242 -8.19 5.65 -10.38
CA TYR A 242 -9.05 5.10 -11.43
C TYR A 242 -9.11 3.57 -11.38
N PHE A 243 -7.96 2.89 -11.24
CA PHE A 243 -7.90 1.44 -11.07
C PHE A 243 -8.71 0.97 -9.84
N ILE A 244 -8.54 1.60 -8.69
CA ILE A 244 -9.28 1.25 -7.47
C ILE A 244 -10.79 1.40 -7.69
N THR A 245 -11.22 2.46 -8.38
CA THR A 245 -12.64 2.69 -8.64
C THR A 245 -13.25 1.63 -9.55
N ASP A 246 -12.50 1.14 -10.54
CA ASP A 246 -12.97 0.05 -11.41
C ASP A 246 -13.14 -1.25 -10.61
N VAL A 247 -12.21 -1.57 -9.71
CA VAL A 247 -12.33 -2.75 -8.83
C VAL A 247 -13.56 -2.61 -7.92
N MET A 248 -13.69 -1.48 -7.22
CA MET A 248 -14.79 -1.25 -6.28
C MET A 248 -16.15 -1.18 -7.00
N PHE A 249 -16.23 -0.53 -8.16
CA PHE A 249 -17.47 -0.51 -8.94
C PHE A 249 -17.84 -1.91 -9.46
N ASN A 250 -16.85 -2.73 -9.82
CA ASN A 250 -17.10 -4.11 -10.24
C ASN A 250 -17.64 -4.99 -9.12
N GLU A 251 -17.15 -4.79 -7.90
CA GLU A 251 -17.63 -5.54 -6.72
C GLU A 251 -19.01 -5.07 -6.25
N TYR A 252 -19.21 -3.76 -6.09
CA TYR A 252 -20.40 -3.23 -5.42
C TYR A 252 -21.54 -2.84 -6.37
N ARG A 253 -21.23 -2.51 -7.63
CA ARG A 253 -22.20 -1.96 -8.62
C ARG A 253 -22.94 -0.70 -8.15
N GLU A 254 -22.34 0.07 -7.24
CA GLU A 254 -22.93 1.31 -6.72
C GLU A 254 -22.40 2.55 -7.45
N LYS A 255 -23.29 3.50 -7.77
CA LYS A 255 -22.95 4.77 -8.46
C LYS A 255 -21.81 5.54 -7.77
N ARG A 256 -21.74 5.53 -6.44
CA ARG A 256 -20.70 6.26 -5.69
C ARG A 256 -19.27 5.83 -6.03
N PHE A 257 -19.07 4.58 -6.47
CA PHE A 257 -17.77 4.06 -6.90
C PHE A 257 -17.53 4.20 -8.41
N ALA A 258 -18.52 4.62 -9.20
CA ALA A 258 -18.37 4.80 -10.63
C ALA A 258 -17.44 5.98 -10.94
N SER A 259 -16.34 5.73 -11.64
CA SER A 259 -15.37 6.76 -12.02
C SER A 259 -16.01 7.91 -12.80
N PRO A 260 -15.86 9.19 -12.37
CA PRO A 260 -16.30 10.35 -13.13
C PRO A 260 -15.60 10.46 -14.49
N ALA A 261 -16.27 11.09 -15.45
CA ALA A 261 -15.77 11.13 -16.82
C ALA A 261 -14.44 11.90 -16.93
N LEU A 262 -14.27 12.97 -16.15
CA LEU A 262 -13.04 13.75 -16.08
C LEU A 262 -11.86 12.90 -15.61
N LEU A 263 -12.01 12.10 -14.54
CA LEU A 263 -10.94 11.24 -14.04
C LEU A 263 -10.44 10.29 -15.14
N ARG A 264 -11.36 9.63 -15.83
CA ARG A 264 -11.04 8.76 -16.97
C ARG A 264 -10.30 9.50 -18.08
N LYS A 265 -10.76 10.70 -18.46
CA LYS A 265 -10.13 11.52 -19.51
C LYS A 265 -8.71 11.96 -19.11
N MET A 266 -8.49 12.31 -17.84
CA MET A 266 -7.16 12.71 -17.35
C MET A 266 -6.17 11.56 -17.38
N VAL A 267 -6.60 10.36 -16.97
CA VAL A 267 -5.79 9.14 -17.05
C VAL A 267 -5.46 8.81 -18.51
N LEU A 268 -6.44 8.87 -19.42
CA LEU A 268 -6.19 8.66 -20.86
C LEU A 268 -5.21 9.69 -21.45
N ALA A 269 -5.19 10.90 -20.93
CA ALA A 269 -4.27 11.96 -21.33
C ALA A 269 -2.87 11.85 -20.67
N GLY A 270 -2.59 10.79 -19.91
CA GLY A 270 -1.31 10.59 -19.23
C GLY A 270 -1.06 11.54 -18.05
N ARG A 271 -2.11 12.19 -17.54
CA ARG A 271 -2.04 13.09 -16.38
C ARG A 271 -2.28 12.28 -15.11
N PHE A 272 -1.23 11.73 -14.53
CA PHE A 272 -1.27 10.88 -13.34
C PHE A 272 -0.97 11.62 -12.04
N GLY A 273 -0.95 12.95 -12.04
CA GLY A 273 -0.62 13.76 -10.86
C GLY A 273 0.88 14.00 -10.74
N ARG A 274 1.39 14.04 -9.51
CA ARG A 274 2.79 14.43 -9.22
C ARG A 274 3.82 13.59 -9.96
N LYS A 275 3.57 12.28 -10.10
CA LYS A 275 4.51 11.34 -10.73
C LYS A 275 4.70 11.55 -12.24
N SER A 276 3.75 12.22 -12.90
CA SER A 276 3.83 12.59 -14.32
C SER A 276 4.02 14.10 -14.51
N GLY A 277 4.29 14.85 -13.43
CA GLY A 277 4.42 16.31 -13.46
C GLY A 277 3.11 17.07 -13.64
N GLY A 278 1.95 16.39 -13.65
CA GLY A 278 0.66 17.04 -13.89
C GLY A 278 -0.54 16.12 -13.70
N GLY A 279 -1.57 16.66 -13.04
CA GLY A 279 -2.88 16.08 -12.79
C GLY A 279 -3.92 17.18 -12.74
N PHE A 280 -4.63 17.30 -11.61
CA PHE A 280 -5.51 18.45 -11.31
C PHE A 280 -4.70 19.71 -11.06
N TYR A 281 -3.45 19.57 -10.65
CA TYR A 281 -2.47 20.65 -10.63
C TYR A 281 -1.35 20.39 -11.65
N ASP A 282 -0.74 21.46 -12.14
CA ASP A 282 0.53 21.45 -12.87
C ASP A 282 1.69 21.55 -11.86
N TYR A 283 2.66 20.65 -11.95
CA TYR A 283 3.82 20.57 -11.06
C TYR A 283 5.15 20.95 -11.73
N ALA A 284 5.11 21.56 -12.92
CA ALA A 284 6.33 21.99 -13.63
C ALA A 284 6.99 23.24 -13.01
N GLY A 285 6.22 24.09 -12.33
CA GLY A 285 6.71 25.31 -11.67
C GLY A 285 7.10 25.11 -10.20
N GLU A 286 7.60 26.17 -9.56
CA GLU A 286 7.96 26.16 -8.13
C GLU A 286 6.75 25.90 -7.21
N LYS A 287 5.55 26.33 -7.65
CA LYS A 287 4.29 26.12 -6.94
C LYS A 287 3.30 25.38 -7.84
N PRO A 288 2.57 24.38 -7.32
CA PRO A 288 1.50 23.75 -8.06
C PRO A 288 0.44 24.78 -8.46
N MET A 289 0.02 24.77 -9.72
CA MET A 289 -1.06 25.63 -10.22
C MET A 289 -2.24 24.79 -10.66
N ALA A 290 -3.46 25.16 -10.28
CA ALA A 290 -4.65 24.40 -10.69
C ALA A 290 -4.77 24.36 -12.22
N PHE A 291 -5.02 23.16 -12.74
CA PHE A 291 -5.29 22.91 -14.16
C PHE A 291 -6.77 23.21 -14.45
N ASP A 292 -7.13 24.48 -14.33
CA ASP A 292 -8.50 24.94 -14.59
C ASP A 292 -8.60 25.41 -16.05
N LYS A 293 -9.00 24.51 -16.94
CA LYS A 293 -9.40 24.93 -18.29
C LYS A 293 -10.79 25.54 -18.16
N LYS A 294 -10.85 26.88 -18.12
CA LYS A 294 -12.11 27.60 -18.37
C LYS A 294 -12.71 27.05 -19.67
N VAL A 295 -13.80 26.29 -19.55
CA VAL A 295 -14.64 25.90 -20.68
C VAL A 295 -15.54 27.07 -21.00
#